data_AF-A0A418UQT6-F1
#
_entry.id   AF-A0A418UQT6-F1
#
_cell.length_a   1.000
_cell.length_b   1.000
_cell.length_c   1.000
_cell.angle_alpha   90.00
_cell.angle_beta   90.00
_cell.angle_gamma   90.00
#
_symmetry.space_group_name_H-M   'P 1'
#
loop_
_entity.id
_entity.type
_entity.pdbx_description
1 polymer ?
#
loop_
_entity_poly.entity_id
_entity_poly.type
_entity_poly.pdbx_seq_one_letter_code
_entity_poly.pdbx_strand_id
1 'polypeptide(L)'
;MRMSKEEWHQAWLHATPEWVDANMDDLVEEGYAPMGVGHPVTQEHLGYFGGVLPASVLHLWERFGFEGFGDGRWWFTDPFLWAPVVDAWLEGTPVPFPSQRWWCLARSAMGTMELWGEVSGPALTVEPVLGRVYPDSGSAGDMADPVMRERLGATTLVSASEDLDDDDTGVLVTDWAIEHLGVLGADQVYGLTPAYCFTGRVSTSQVGIEDAVAHLVFLAQAQDHVLGPDFSSAAAQAAAGIAAGGPGTGGSGSDGTGGGPGGDGGPDEPGAGS
;
A
#
# COMPACT_ATOMS: atom_id res chain seq x y z
N MET A 1 -13.57 13.87 -22.16
CA MET A 1 -13.12 15.28 -22.24
C MET A 1 -12.23 15.48 -21.03
N ARG A 2 -10.92 15.73 -21.21
CA ARG A 2 -9.98 15.76 -20.07
C ARG A 2 -10.29 16.98 -19.21
N MET A 3 -10.51 16.78 -17.91
CA MET A 3 -10.84 17.85 -16.97
C MET A 3 -9.69 18.87 -16.92
N SER A 4 -10.00 20.16 -16.72
CA SER A 4 -8.96 21.14 -16.40
C SER A 4 -8.37 20.86 -15.02
N LYS A 5 -7.18 21.40 -14.74
CA LYS A 5 -6.50 21.24 -13.43
C LYS A 5 -7.37 21.72 -12.26
N GLU A 6 -8.14 22.78 -12.46
CA GLU A 6 -9.02 23.35 -11.44
C GLU A 6 -10.27 22.49 -11.22
N GLU A 7 -10.89 22.02 -12.31
CA GLU A 7 -11.99 21.04 -12.23
C GLU A 7 -11.53 19.73 -11.58
N TRP A 8 -10.34 19.24 -11.94
CA TRP A 8 -9.74 18.05 -11.32
C TRP A 8 -9.54 18.25 -9.82
N HIS A 9 -8.98 19.39 -9.41
CA HIS A 9 -8.77 19.68 -8.00
C HIS A 9 -10.09 19.81 -7.23
N GLN A 10 -11.14 20.41 -7.82
CA GLN A 10 -12.46 20.48 -7.19
C GLN A 10 -13.17 19.12 -7.15
N ALA A 11 -13.00 18.30 -8.18
CA ALA A 11 -13.57 16.97 -8.24
C ALA A 11 -12.85 16.01 -7.27
N TRP A 12 -11.53 16.15 -7.14
CA TRP A 12 -10.72 15.56 -6.08
C TRP A 12 -11.18 16.04 -4.70
N LEU A 13 -11.32 17.37 -4.49
CA LEU A 13 -12.22 18.07 -3.53
C LEU A 13 -13.27 17.15 -2.92
N HIS A 14 -14.15 16.67 -3.76
CA HIS A 14 -15.40 16.09 -3.34
C HIS A 14 -15.51 14.59 -3.63
N ALA A 15 -14.41 13.94 -4.05
CA ALA A 15 -14.39 12.55 -4.52
C ALA A 15 -15.57 12.23 -5.45
N THR A 16 -15.84 13.13 -6.39
CA THR A 16 -16.98 12.98 -7.30
C THR A 16 -16.83 11.70 -8.14
N PRO A 17 -17.92 11.02 -8.52
CA PRO A 17 -17.85 9.84 -9.39
C PRO A 17 -17.02 10.07 -10.66
N GLU A 18 -17.10 11.27 -11.26
CA GLU A 18 -16.31 11.64 -12.44
C GLU A 18 -14.80 11.68 -12.17
N TRP A 19 -14.39 12.10 -10.97
CA TRP A 19 -12.98 12.07 -10.56
C TRP A 19 -12.52 10.65 -10.27
N VAL A 20 -13.34 9.85 -9.59
CA VAL A 20 -13.04 8.43 -9.32
C VAL A 20 -12.86 7.67 -10.64
N ASP A 21 -13.75 7.89 -11.60
CA ASP A 21 -13.67 7.28 -12.93
C ASP A 21 -12.44 7.77 -13.69
N ALA A 22 -12.17 9.07 -13.71
CA ALA A 22 -11.04 9.60 -14.44
C ALA A 22 -9.70 9.17 -13.82
N ASN A 23 -9.61 9.07 -12.50
CA ASN A 23 -8.43 8.56 -11.81
C ASN A 23 -8.19 7.08 -12.14
N MET A 24 -9.25 6.26 -12.17
CA MET A 24 -9.14 4.88 -12.63
C MET A 24 -8.76 4.77 -14.11
N ASP A 25 -9.31 5.63 -14.96
CA ASP A 25 -8.99 5.63 -16.38
C ASP A 25 -7.52 6.00 -16.63
N ASP A 26 -6.97 6.99 -15.91
CA ASP A 26 -5.55 7.33 -15.97
C ASP A 26 -4.68 6.13 -15.55
N LEU A 27 -5.02 5.39 -14.48
CA LEU A 27 -4.31 4.16 -14.09
C LEU A 27 -4.39 3.08 -15.17
N VAL A 28 -5.56 2.88 -15.77
CA VAL A 28 -5.73 1.93 -16.87
C VAL A 28 -4.87 2.32 -18.08
N GLU A 29 -4.81 3.61 -18.42
CA GLU A 29 -3.93 4.13 -19.48
C GLU A 29 -2.43 3.94 -19.17
N GLU A 30 -2.05 4.01 -17.89
CA GLU A 30 -0.68 3.78 -17.40
C GLU A 30 -0.27 2.29 -17.34
N GLY A 31 -1.15 1.38 -17.76
CA GLY A 31 -0.86 -0.06 -17.85
C GLY A 31 -1.54 -0.90 -16.76
N TYR A 32 -2.38 -0.31 -15.92
CA TYR A 32 -3.14 -1.02 -14.89
C TYR A 32 -4.54 -1.42 -15.37
N ALA A 33 -4.64 -1.92 -16.61
CA ALA A 33 -5.91 -2.38 -17.17
C ALA A 33 -6.46 -3.59 -16.40
N PRO A 34 -7.80 -3.73 -16.29
CA PRO A 34 -8.41 -4.92 -15.71
C PRO A 34 -8.06 -6.16 -16.53
N MET A 35 -7.82 -7.27 -15.84
CA MET A 35 -7.32 -8.51 -16.44
C MET A 35 -8.43 -9.40 -17.02
N GLY A 36 -9.68 -9.18 -16.61
CA GLY A 36 -10.82 -9.99 -17.04
C GLY A 36 -10.87 -11.37 -16.38
N VAL A 37 -10.23 -11.51 -15.22
CA VAL A 37 -10.21 -12.76 -14.43
C VAL A 37 -11.10 -12.68 -13.20
N GLY A 38 -11.67 -11.50 -12.94
CA GLY A 38 -12.54 -11.22 -11.82
C GLY A 38 -13.95 -11.78 -11.96
N HIS A 39 -14.78 -11.44 -10.97
CA HIS A 39 -16.21 -11.75 -10.98
C HIS A 39 -17.04 -10.54 -10.50
N PRO A 40 -18.29 -10.40 -10.96
CA PRO A 40 -19.09 -9.24 -10.62
C PRO A 40 -19.50 -9.22 -9.15
N VAL A 41 -19.75 -8.02 -8.64
CA VAL A 41 -20.41 -7.80 -7.35
C VAL A 41 -21.84 -8.34 -7.37
N THR A 42 -22.31 -8.88 -6.24
CA THR A 42 -23.68 -9.41 -6.12
C THR A 42 -24.59 -8.47 -5.31
N GLN A 43 -25.90 -8.71 -5.35
CA GLN A 43 -26.86 -7.96 -4.53
C GLN A 43 -26.64 -8.15 -3.03
N GLU A 44 -26.08 -9.28 -2.62
CA GLU A 44 -25.71 -9.52 -1.22
C GLU A 44 -24.58 -8.58 -0.77
N HIS A 45 -23.56 -8.43 -1.61
CA HIS A 45 -22.48 -7.46 -1.37
C HIS A 45 -23.02 -6.04 -1.26
N LEU A 46 -23.77 -5.58 -2.27
CA LEU A 46 -24.31 -4.20 -2.27
C LEU A 46 -25.27 -3.96 -1.10
N GLY A 47 -26.06 -4.97 -0.72
CA GLY A 47 -26.98 -4.89 0.41
C GLY A 47 -26.28 -4.74 1.76
N TYR A 48 -25.20 -5.49 2.00
CA TYR A 48 -24.42 -5.39 3.23
C TYR A 48 -23.53 -4.15 3.24
N PHE A 49 -22.69 -4.02 2.21
CA PHE A 49 -21.66 -2.99 2.14
C PHE A 49 -22.20 -1.59 1.83
N GLY A 50 -23.43 -1.47 1.32
CA GLY A 50 -24.14 -0.19 1.18
C GLY A 50 -24.30 0.60 2.48
N GLY A 51 -24.29 -0.07 3.63
CA GLY A 51 -24.31 0.57 4.95
C GLY A 51 -22.94 0.74 5.61
N VAL A 52 -21.88 0.21 5.01
CA VAL A 52 -20.54 0.09 5.62
C VAL A 52 -19.51 0.91 4.86
N LEU A 53 -19.50 0.80 3.54
CA LEU A 53 -18.50 1.41 2.65
C LEU A 53 -19.02 2.72 2.05
N PRO A 54 -18.12 3.66 1.72
CA PRO A 54 -18.48 4.86 0.97
C PRO A 54 -18.99 4.51 -0.43
N ALA A 55 -19.74 5.44 -1.02
CA ALA A 55 -20.32 5.26 -2.35
C ALA A 55 -19.25 5.09 -3.43
N SER A 56 -18.07 5.71 -3.27
CA SER A 56 -16.93 5.58 -4.17
C SER A 56 -16.46 4.14 -4.33
N VAL A 57 -16.44 3.35 -3.25
CA VAL A 57 -16.06 1.92 -3.30
C VAL A 57 -17.11 1.12 -4.06
N LEU A 58 -18.38 1.33 -3.75
CA LEU A 58 -19.48 0.60 -4.39
C LEU A 58 -19.57 0.91 -5.89
N HIS A 59 -19.36 2.17 -6.27
CA HIS A 59 -19.29 2.60 -7.67
C HIS A 59 -18.20 1.84 -8.45
N LEU A 60 -17.01 1.71 -7.86
CA LEU A 60 -15.90 0.97 -8.47
C LEU A 60 -16.18 -0.54 -8.56
N TRP A 61 -16.76 -1.14 -7.52
CA TRP A 61 -17.16 -2.55 -7.56
C TRP A 61 -18.28 -2.85 -8.56
N GLU A 62 -19.25 -1.95 -8.72
CA GLU A 62 -20.29 -2.10 -9.74
C GLU A 62 -19.70 -2.01 -11.16
N ARG A 63 -18.65 -1.20 -11.35
CA ARG A 63 -17.98 -1.02 -12.63
C ARG A 63 -17.06 -2.19 -13.00
N PHE A 64 -16.25 -2.68 -12.05
CA PHE A 64 -15.18 -3.64 -12.34
C PHE A 64 -15.40 -5.03 -11.70
N GLY A 65 -16.29 -5.15 -10.72
CA GLY A 65 -16.38 -6.35 -9.89
C GLY A 65 -15.18 -6.49 -8.95
N PHE A 66 -14.90 -7.73 -8.55
CA PHE A 66 -13.69 -8.11 -7.83
C PHE A 66 -12.68 -8.62 -8.85
N GLU A 67 -11.72 -7.79 -9.22
CA GLU A 67 -10.89 -7.90 -10.42
C GLU A 67 -9.42 -7.62 -10.12
N GLY A 68 -8.53 -8.16 -10.95
CA GLY A 68 -7.09 -7.89 -10.94
C GLY A 68 -6.70 -6.86 -11.99
N PHE A 69 -5.68 -6.07 -11.69
CA PHE A 69 -5.21 -4.97 -12.51
C PHE A 69 -3.69 -5.01 -12.63
N GLY A 70 -3.18 -4.50 -13.76
CA GLY A 70 -1.73 -4.33 -13.97
C GLY A 70 -0.94 -5.63 -13.86
N ASP A 71 -1.41 -6.67 -14.57
CA ASP A 71 -0.85 -8.03 -14.54
C ASP A 71 -0.84 -8.67 -13.13
N GLY A 72 -1.84 -8.32 -12.31
CA GLY A 72 -2.09 -8.94 -11.02
C GLY A 72 -1.30 -8.30 -9.89
N ARG A 73 -0.68 -7.13 -10.12
CA ARG A 73 -0.01 -6.32 -9.10
C ARG A 73 -0.96 -5.86 -8.01
N TRP A 74 -2.21 -5.61 -8.40
CA TRP A 74 -3.19 -4.96 -7.55
C TRP A 74 -4.60 -5.49 -7.87
N TRP A 75 -5.44 -5.59 -6.84
CA TRP A 75 -6.73 -6.29 -6.91
C TRP A 75 -7.81 -5.60 -6.09
N PHE A 76 -9.03 -5.57 -6.62
CA PHE A 76 -10.25 -5.45 -5.82
C PHE A 76 -10.61 -6.83 -5.28
N THR A 77 -10.76 -6.97 -3.95
CA THR A 77 -11.02 -8.27 -3.32
C THR A 77 -12.48 -8.43 -2.92
N ASP A 78 -13.01 -9.64 -3.10
CA ASP A 78 -14.30 -10.03 -2.51
C ASP A 78 -14.11 -10.15 -0.99
N PRO A 79 -14.71 -9.26 -0.18
CA PRO A 79 -14.44 -9.26 1.25
C PRO A 79 -15.05 -10.47 1.97
N PHE A 80 -16.06 -11.13 1.39
CA PHE A 80 -16.61 -12.36 1.96
C PHE A 80 -15.68 -13.54 1.73
N LEU A 81 -15.05 -13.64 0.55
CA LEU A 81 -14.05 -14.67 0.27
C LEU A 81 -12.78 -14.49 1.12
N TRP A 82 -12.40 -13.25 1.39
CA TRP A 82 -11.20 -12.90 2.15
C TRP A 82 -11.40 -12.87 3.67
N ALA A 83 -12.64 -12.92 4.16
CA ALA A 83 -12.94 -12.88 5.59
C ALA A 83 -12.16 -13.92 6.43
N PRO A 84 -11.98 -15.19 6.01
CA PRO A 84 -11.19 -16.16 6.76
C PRO A 84 -9.71 -15.78 6.91
N VAL A 85 -9.14 -15.10 5.90
CA VAL A 85 -7.75 -14.62 5.94
C VAL A 85 -7.64 -13.45 6.92
N VAL A 86 -8.58 -12.51 6.86
CA VAL A 86 -8.64 -11.37 7.79
C VAL A 86 -8.80 -11.85 9.24
N ASP A 87 -9.72 -12.78 9.48
CA ASP A 87 -9.95 -13.35 10.81
C ASP A 87 -8.67 -14.02 11.34
N ALA A 88 -7.98 -14.82 10.50
CA ALA A 88 -6.75 -15.49 10.90
C ALA A 88 -5.63 -14.51 11.28
N TRP A 89 -5.48 -13.39 10.56
CA TRP A 89 -4.46 -12.37 10.84
C TRP A 89 -4.79 -11.47 12.03
N LEU A 90 -6.07 -11.21 12.29
CA LEU A 90 -6.48 -10.32 13.39
C LEU A 90 -6.76 -11.07 14.69
N GLU A 91 -6.98 -12.39 14.66
CA GLU A 91 -7.15 -13.20 15.86
C GLU A 91 -5.92 -13.09 16.78
N GLY A 92 -6.16 -12.67 18.03
CA GLY A 92 -5.10 -12.50 19.03
C GLY A 92 -4.17 -11.30 18.81
N THR A 93 -4.32 -10.56 17.70
CA THR A 93 -3.51 -9.39 17.38
C THR A 93 -4.06 -8.14 18.08
N PRO A 94 -3.26 -7.43 18.90
CA PRO A 94 -3.73 -6.28 19.68
C PRO A 94 -3.81 -5.00 18.82
N VAL A 95 -4.68 -5.00 17.81
CA VAL A 95 -4.89 -3.83 16.95
C VAL A 95 -5.46 -2.64 17.75
N PRO A 96 -4.95 -1.41 17.55
CA PRO A 96 -5.27 -0.25 18.40
C PRO A 96 -6.60 0.43 18.05
N PHE A 97 -7.63 -0.35 17.73
CA PHE A 97 -8.95 0.15 17.33
C PHE A 97 -10.07 -0.52 18.14
N PRO A 98 -11.27 0.09 18.21
CA PRO A 98 -12.43 -0.56 18.82
C PRO A 98 -12.71 -1.93 18.17
N SER A 99 -13.32 -2.83 18.94
CA SER A 99 -13.82 -4.09 18.40
C SER A 99 -14.84 -3.81 17.30
N GLN A 100 -14.57 -4.35 16.12
CA GLN A 100 -15.34 -4.14 14.89
C GLN A 100 -15.05 -5.27 13.90
N ARG A 101 -15.87 -5.37 12.84
CA ARG A 101 -15.56 -6.23 11.70
C ARG A 101 -14.56 -5.53 10.78
N TRP A 102 -13.72 -6.33 10.14
CA TRP A 102 -12.70 -5.89 9.20
C TRP A 102 -12.89 -6.61 7.87
N TRP A 103 -12.66 -5.89 6.79
CA TRP A 103 -12.93 -6.34 5.43
C TRP A 103 -11.73 -6.02 4.56
N CYS A 104 -11.15 -7.00 3.88
CA CYS A 104 -10.15 -6.74 2.85
C CYS A 104 -10.87 -6.13 1.63
N LEU A 105 -10.47 -4.93 1.21
CA LEU A 105 -11.03 -4.28 0.02
C LEU A 105 -10.08 -4.35 -1.18
N ALA A 106 -8.78 -4.32 -0.90
CA ALA A 106 -7.75 -4.43 -1.90
C ALA A 106 -6.58 -5.29 -1.41
N ARG A 107 -5.85 -5.86 -2.35
CA ARG A 107 -4.60 -6.58 -2.07
C ARG A 107 -3.52 -6.38 -3.13
N SER A 108 -2.28 -6.63 -2.75
CA SER A 108 -1.16 -6.79 -3.67
C SER A 108 -1.07 -8.21 -4.26
N ALA A 109 -0.18 -8.39 -5.24
CA ALA A 109 0.16 -9.70 -5.81
C ALA A 109 0.68 -10.70 -4.76
N MET A 110 1.36 -10.21 -3.72
CA MET A 110 1.91 -11.03 -2.63
C MET A 110 0.97 -11.15 -1.43
N GLY A 111 -0.24 -10.60 -1.51
CA GLY A 111 -1.25 -10.73 -0.48
C GLY A 111 -1.16 -9.71 0.65
N THR A 112 -0.42 -8.61 0.49
CA THR A 112 -0.58 -7.43 1.37
C THR A 112 -2.02 -6.95 1.25
N MET A 113 -2.74 -6.81 2.36
CA MET A 113 -4.16 -6.50 2.39
C MET A 113 -4.41 -5.10 2.95
N GLU A 114 -5.22 -4.31 2.26
CA GLU A 114 -5.79 -3.08 2.80
C GLU A 114 -7.14 -3.40 3.45
N LEU A 115 -7.21 -3.24 4.77
CA LEU A 115 -8.37 -3.60 5.57
C LEU A 115 -9.21 -2.39 5.96
N TRP A 116 -10.50 -2.51 5.70
CA TRP A 116 -11.52 -1.57 6.10
C TRP A 116 -12.26 -2.04 7.35
N GLY A 117 -12.13 -1.30 8.44
CA GLY A 117 -12.94 -1.47 9.64
C GLY A 117 -14.28 -0.74 9.50
N GLU A 118 -15.39 -1.36 9.91
CA GLU A 118 -16.72 -0.76 9.76
C GLU A 118 -16.87 0.60 10.48
N VAL A 119 -16.05 0.83 11.52
CA VAL A 119 -15.98 2.09 12.27
C VAL A 119 -14.77 2.93 11.85
N SER A 120 -13.60 2.31 11.73
CA SER A 120 -12.33 3.02 11.53
C SER A 120 -11.93 3.23 10.07
N GLY A 121 -12.67 2.71 9.09
CA GLY A 121 -12.29 2.88 7.69
C GLY A 121 -11.02 2.12 7.32
N PRO A 122 -10.23 2.58 6.34
CA PRO A 122 -9.03 1.89 5.86
C PRO A 122 -7.86 2.15 6.82
N ALA A 123 -7.95 1.57 8.01
CA ALA A 123 -7.08 1.89 9.14
C ALA A 123 -6.07 0.78 9.47
N LEU A 124 -6.04 -0.30 8.69
CA LEU A 124 -5.11 -1.40 8.86
C LEU A 124 -4.59 -1.89 7.52
N THR A 125 -3.28 -1.96 7.39
CA THR A 125 -2.61 -2.71 6.33
C THR A 125 -1.99 -3.95 6.96
N VAL A 126 -2.23 -5.13 6.39
CA VAL A 126 -1.59 -6.38 6.81
C VAL A 126 -0.61 -6.80 5.73
N GLU A 127 0.61 -7.13 6.13
CA GLU A 127 1.67 -7.61 5.25
C GLU A 127 2.05 -9.05 5.64
N PRO A 128 1.34 -10.05 5.09
CA PRO A 128 1.51 -11.45 5.51
C PRO A 128 2.90 -12.01 5.31
N VAL A 129 3.59 -11.58 4.24
CA VAL A 129 4.93 -12.03 3.90
C VAL A 129 5.92 -11.73 5.03
N LEU A 130 5.82 -10.56 5.65
CA LEU A 130 6.74 -10.11 6.71
C LEU A 130 6.18 -10.28 8.13
N GLY A 131 4.95 -10.79 8.29
CA GLY A 131 4.33 -10.96 9.59
C GLY A 131 3.92 -9.65 10.26
N ARG A 132 3.58 -8.61 9.48
CA ARG A 132 3.38 -7.25 10.00
C ARG A 132 1.95 -6.78 9.85
N VAL A 133 1.51 -5.99 10.84
CA VAL A 133 0.21 -5.31 10.85
C VAL A 133 0.45 -3.85 11.15
N TYR A 134 0.07 -2.96 10.23
CA TYR A 134 0.31 -1.53 10.33
C TYR A 134 -1.00 -0.78 10.58
N PRO A 135 -1.14 -0.11 11.73
CA PRO A 135 -2.27 0.77 11.98
C PRO A 135 -2.09 2.15 11.36
N ASP A 136 -3.20 2.71 10.88
CA ASP A 136 -3.31 4.10 10.44
C ASP A 136 -4.45 4.80 11.20
N SER A 137 -4.10 5.41 12.34
CA SER A 137 -5.07 6.20 13.11
C SER A 137 -5.43 7.53 12.46
N GLY A 138 -4.67 8.00 11.46
CA GLY A 138 -4.98 9.19 10.67
C GLY A 138 -6.21 8.95 9.82
N SER A 139 -6.18 7.89 9.00
CA SER A 139 -7.33 7.45 8.21
C SER A 139 -8.56 7.20 9.09
N ALA A 140 -8.38 6.59 10.27
CA ALA A 140 -9.47 6.41 11.23
C ALA A 140 -10.05 7.72 11.78
N GLY A 141 -9.21 8.74 12.00
CA GLY A 141 -9.65 10.07 12.44
C GLY A 141 -10.45 10.81 11.36
N ASP A 142 -10.09 10.61 10.09
CA ASP A 142 -10.71 11.27 8.94
C ASP A 142 -12.09 10.70 8.58
N MET A 143 -12.45 9.50 9.10
CA MET A 143 -13.73 8.83 8.84
C MET A 143 -14.98 9.61 9.31
N ALA A 144 -14.81 10.61 10.17
CA ALA A 144 -15.89 11.50 10.60
C ALA A 144 -16.25 12.57 9.56
N ASP A 145 -15.36 12.88 8.62
CA ASP A 145 -15.62 13.79 7.51
C ASP A 145 -16.17 13.00 6.32
N PRO A 146 -17.42 13.25 5.87
CA PRO A 146 -18.02 12.50 4.77
C PRO A 146 -17.24 12.59 3.45
N VAL A 147 -16.61 13.73 3.18
CA VAL A 147 -15.83 13.92 1.96
C VAL A 147 -14.53 13.14 2.03
N MET A 148 -13.85 13.18 3.18
CA MET A 148 -12.65 12.37 3.39
C MET A 148 -12.97 10.89 3.37
N ARG A 149 -14.11 10.46 3.92
CA ARG A 149 -14.56 9.07 3.83
C ARG A 149 -14.71 8.59 2.38
N GLU A 150 -15.33 9.39 1.51
CA GLU A 150 -15.46 9.06 0.08
C GLU A 150 -14.09 9.00 -0.62
N ARG A 151 -13.20 9.95 -0.30
CA ARG A 151 -11.82 9.96 -0.82
C ARG A 151 -11.03 8.74 -0.39
N LEU A 152 -11.06 8.41 0.90
CA LEU A 152 -10.38 7.24 1.46
C LEU A 152 -10.87 5.96 0.77
N GLY A 153 -12.17 5.82 0.55
CA GLY A 153 -12.73 4.70 -0.21
C GLY A 153 -12.15 4.56 -1.62
N ALA A 154 -12.10 5.66 -2.37
CA ALA A 154 -11.50 5.66 -3.69
C ALA A 154 -10.00 5.35 -3.61
N THR A 155 -9.24 6.03 -2.74
CA THR A 155 -7.78 5.87 -2.59
C THR A 155 -7.38 4.46 -2.18
N THR A 156 -8.09 3.82 -1.24
CA THR A 156 -7.82 2.44 -0.81
C THR A 156 -7.90 1.46 -1.97
N LEU A 157 -8.85 1.71 -2.87
CA LEU A 157 -8.99 0.94 -4.08
C LEU A 157 -7.88 1.34 -5.07
N VAL A 158 -7.75 2.59 -5.47
CA VAL A 158 -6.90 3.00 -6.59
C VAL A 158 -5.39 3.17 -6.27
N SER A 159 -4.91 2.68 -5.12
CA SER A 159 -3.49 2.78 -4.74
C SER A 159 -2.85 1.39 -4.73
N ALA A 160 -1.92 1.16 -5.66
CA ALA A 160 -1.12 -0.06 -5.65
C ALA A 160 -0.12 -0.04 -4.48
N SER A 161 -0.01 -1.15 -3.76
CA SER A 161 1.04 -1.33 -2.76
C SER A 161 2.42 -1.45 -3.43
N GLU A 162 3.47 -1.13 -2.70
CA GLU A 162 4.85 -1.33 -3.16
C GLU A 162 5.17 -2.84 -3.26
N ASP A 163 5.94 -3.19 -4.29
CA ASP A 163 6.44 -4.55 -4.49
C ASP A 163 7.70 -4.80 -3.63
N LEU A 164 7.91 -6.06 -3.23
CA LEU A 164 9.12 -6.47 -2.51
C LEU A 164 10.29 -6.66 -3.47
N ASP A 165 11.50 -6.33 -3.00
CA ASP A 165 12.75 -6.63 -3.69
C ASP A 165 13.32 -7.98 -3.24
N ASP A 166 13.96 -8.70 -4.16
CA ASP A 166 14.85 -9.80 -3.82
C ASP A 166 16.08 -9.27 -3.06
N ASP A 167 16.33 -9.81 -1.86
CA ASP A 167 17.33 -9.27 -0.94
C ASP A 167 18.77 -9.28 -1.51
N ASP A 168 19.08 -10.20 -2.42
CA ASP A 168 20.43 -10.35 -2.97
C ASP A 168 20.63 -9.55 -4.27
N THR A 169 19.59 -9.46 -5.09
CA THR A 169 19.68 -8.90 -6.44
C THR A 169 19.07 -7.51 -6.57
N GLY A 170 18.17 -7.13 -5.65
CA GLY A 170 17.38 -5.89 -5.73
C GLY A 170 16.37 -5.90 -6.88
N VAL A 171 16.04 -7.06 -7.44
CA VAL A 171 15.03 -7.20 -8.48
C VAL A 171 13.66 -7.26 -7.81
N LEU A 172 12.70 -6.50 -8.35
CA LEU A 172 11.31 -6.57 -7.91
C LEU A 172 10.76 -7.99 -8.09
N VAL A 173 10.31 -8.58 -6.99
CA VAL A 173 9.82 -9.96 -6.93
C VAL A 173 8.62 -10.16 -7.86
N THR A 174 7.70 -9.20 -7.87
CA THR A 174 6.49 -9.27 -8.71
C THR A 174 6.82 -9.20 -10.20
N ASP A 175 7.77 -8.36 -10.61
CA ASP A 175 8.25 -8.30 -12.00
C ASP A 175 8.84 -9.64 -12.42
N TRP A 176 9.73 -10.19 -11.59
CA TRP A 176 10.32 -11.50 -11.85
C TRP A 176 9.25 -12.59 -11.94
N ALA A 177 8.29 -12.59 -11.01
CA ALA A 177 7.23 -13.59 -10.95
C ALA A 177 6.32 -13.55 -12.18
N ILE A 178 5.92 -12.35 -12.63
CA ILE A 178 5.12 -12.19 -13.85
C ILE A 178 5.89 -12.72 -15.07
N GLU A 179 7.18 -12.41 -15.19
CA GLU A 179 8.00 -12.86 -16.32
C GLU A 179 8.20 -14.39 -16.34
N HIS A 180 8.35 -15.03 -15.18
CA HIS A 180 8.78 -16.43 -15.08
C HIS A 180 7.67 -17.44 -14.75
N LEU A 181 6.65 -17.01 -14.02
CA LEU A 181 5.53 -17.84 -13.56
C LEU A 181 4.22 -17.52 -14.30
N GLY A 182 4.12 -16.31 -14.85
CA GLY A 182 2.92 -15.79 -15.50
C GLY A 182 1.95 -15.14 -14.51
N VAL A 183 0.95 -14.47 -15.07
CA VAL A 183 0.00 -13.64 -14.34
C VAL A 183 -0.95 -14.47 -13.45
N LEU A 184 -1.26 -13.96 -12.26
CA LEU A 184 -2.13 -14.58 -11.26
C LEU A 184 -3.61 -14.68 -11.69
N GLY A 185 -4.28 -15.72 -11.23
CA GLY A 185 -5.74 -15.79 -11.13
C GLY A 185 -6.29 -15.07 -9.89
N ALA A 186 -7.62 -14.88 -9.84
CA ALA A 186 -8.29 -14.12 -8.77
C ALA A 186 -8.12 -14.73 -7.37
N ASP A 187 -7.97 -16.04 -7.29
CA ASP A 187 -7.78 -16.83 -6.08
C ASP A 187 -6.29 -17.13 -5.78
N GLN A 188 -5.36 -16.45 -6.44
CA GLN A 188 -3.93 -16.73 -6.34
C GLN A 188 -3.11 -15.54 -5.81
N VAL A 189 -1.97 -15.88 -5.20
CA VAL A 189 -0.91 -14.94 -4.79
C VAL A 189 0.46 -15.48 -5.22
N TYR A 190 1.44 -14.58 -5.35
CA TYR A 190 2.84 -14.99 -5.34
C TYR A 190 3.28 -15.22 -3.89
N GLY A 191 3.54 -16.47 -3.54
CA GLY A 191 3.96 -16.89 -2.20
C GLY A 191 5.43 -17.26 -2.16
N LEU A 192 6.06 -17.09 -0.99
CA LEU A 192 7.42 -17.58 -0.73
C LEU A 192 7.36 -18.99 -0.14
N THR A 193 8.04 -19.93 -0.78
CA THR A 193 8.15 -21.32 -0.35
C THR A 193 9.64 -21.75 -0.38
N PRO A 194 10.30 -21.91 0.78
CA PRO A 194 9.78 -21.72 2.15
C PRO A 194 9.45 -20.26 2.47
N ALA A 195 8.49 -20.05 3.39
CA ALA A 195 8.06 -18.72 3.82
C ALA A 195 9.18 -17.91 4.49
N TYR A 196 9.10 -16.58 4.38
CA TYR A 196 10.06 -15.63 4.95
C TYR A 196 10.32 -15.86 6.45
N CYS A 197 9.28 -16.19 7.24
CA CYS A 197 9.43 -16.45 8.68
C CYS A 197 10.39 -17.62 9.01
N PHE A 198 10.65 -18.52 8.05
CA PHE A 198 11.60 -19.63 8.20
C PHE A 198 12.99 -19.32 7.65
N THR A 199 13.10 -18.36 6.74
CA THR A 199 14.33 -18.10 5.97
C THR A 199 15.00 -16.79 6.37
N GLY A 200 14.21 -15.81 6.84
CA GLY A 200 14.63 -14.44 7.09
C GLY A 200 15.07 -13.70 5.83
N ARG A 201 14.64 -14.15 4.65
CA ARG A 201 15.07 -13.64 3.34
C ARG A 201 13.94 -13.69 2.32
N VAL A 202 13.79 -12.62 1.54
CA VAL A 202 12.99 -12.57 0.32
C VAL A 202 13.88 -12.96 -0.86
N SER A 203 13.46 -13.98 -1.62
CA SER A 203 14.17 -14.35 -2.84
C SER A 203 13.26 -14.87 -3.92
N THR A 204 13.50 -14.42 -5.15
CA THR A 204 12.89 -14.91 -6.40
C THR A 204 12.94 -16.43 -6.55
N SER A 205 14.02 -17.06 -6.10
CA SER A 205 14.16 -18.53 -6.11
C SER A 205 13.15 -19.29 -5.23
N GLN A 206 12.45 -18.59 -4.35
CA GLN A 206 11.44 -19.13 -3.43
C GLN A 206 10.02 -18.78 -3.88
N VAL A 207 9.86 -17.99 -4.95
CA VAL A 207 8.55 -17.48 -5.37
C VAL A 207 7.81 -18.53 -6.19
N GLY A 208 6.55 -18.74 -5.85
CA GLY A 208 5.62 -19.61 -6.57
C GLY A 208 4.22 -19.01 -6.63
N ILE A 209 3.37 -19.55 -7.51
CA ILE A 209 1.93 -19.26 -7.52
C ILE A 209 1.25 -20.19 -6.51
N GLU A 210 0.57 -19.60 -5.54
CA GLU A 210 -0.09 -20.31 -4.44
C GLU A 210 -1.58 -19.95 -4.37
N ASP A 211 -2.38 -20.85 -3.77
CA ASP A 211 -3.77 -20.53 -3.39
C ASP A 211 -3.77 -19.44 -2.31
N ALA A 212 -4.45 -18.32 -2.58
CA ALA A 212 -4.40 -17.14 -1.74
C ALA A 212 -4.88 -17.40 -0.32
N VAL A 213 -6.06 -18.01 -0.16
CA VAL A 213 -6.65 -18.21 1.17
C VAL A 213 -5.83 -19.22 1.96
N ALA A 214 -5.48 -20.36 1.38
CA ALA A 214 -4.71 -21.40 2.05
C ALA A 214 -3.31 -20.90 2.44
N HIS A 215 -2.61 -20.22 1.54
CA HIS A 215 -1.25 -19.73 1.80
C HIS A 215 -1.25 -18.64 2.87
N LEU A 216 -2.13 -17.65 2.79
CA LEU A 216 -2.14 -16.53 3.73
C LEU A 216 -2.65 -16.92 5.13
N VAL A 217 -3.58 -17.88 5.23
CA VAL A 217 -3.97 -18.47 6.52
C VAL A 217 -2.84 -19.31 7.11
N PHE A 218 -2.11 -20.07 6.28
CA PHE A 218 -0.90 -20.76 6.73
C PHE A 218 0.12 -19.77 7.30
N LEU A 219 0.37 -18.65 6.61
CA LEU A 219 1.28 -17.62 7.08
C LEU A 219 0.84 -17.04 8.43
N ALA A 220 -0.46 -16.78 8.64
CA ALA A 220 -0.97 -16.32 9.93
C ALA A 220 -0.71 -17.32 11.07
N GLN A 221 -0.79 -18.62 10.79
CA GLN A 221 -0.55 -19.67 11.79
C GLN A 221 0.94 -19.94 12.04
N ALA A 222 1.79 -19.64 11.07
CA ALA A 222 3.20 -19.99 11.07
C ALA A 222 4.11 -18.94 11.73
N GLN A 223 3.61 -17.73 11.99
CA GLN A 223 4.44 -16.63 12.48
C GLN A 223 3.69 -15.73 13.47
N ASP A 224 4.44 -14.95 14.24
CA ASP A 224 3.87 -13.92 15.10
C ASP A 224 3.38 -12.72 14.27
N HIS A 225 2.29 -12.10 14.70
CA HIS A 225 1.78 -10.87 14.08
C HIS A 225 2.34 -9.66 14.80
N VAL A 226 3.33 -9.01 14.19
CA VAL A 226 4.03 -7.86 14.75
C VAL A 226 3.28 -6.59 14.38
N LEU A 227 2.77 -5.89 15.40
CA LEU A 227 2.20 -4.56 15.22
C LEU A 227 3.33 -3.57 14.88
N GLY A 228 3.28 -3.03 13.66
CA GLY A 228 4.16 -1.97 13.20
C GLY A 228 3.84 -0.61 13.82
N PRO A 229 4.76 0.36 13.70
CA PRO A 229 4.51 1.72 14.15
C PRO A 229 3.39 2.39 13.34
N ASP A 230 2.59 3.21 14.02
CA ASP A 230 1.67 4.16 13.38
C ASP A 230 2.42 5.46 13.04
N PHE A 231 2.53 5.79 11.76
CA PHE A 231 3.21 7.01 11.29
C PHE A 231 2.26 8.18 11.01
N SER A 232 0.94 8.01 11.16
CA SER A 232 -0.07 9.02 10.82
C SER A 232 0.17 10.37 11.50
N SER A 233 0.51 10.36 12.79
CA SER A 233 0.79 11.59 13.55
C SER A 233 2.02 12.35 13.03
N ALA A 234 3.09 11.63 12.65
CA ALA A 234 4.30 12.22 12.09
C ALA A 234 4.04 12.78 10.69
N ALA A 235 3.28 12.05 9.86
CA ALA A 235 2.86 12.51 8.54
C ALA A 235 2.03 13.79 8.62
N ALA A 236 1.06 13.87 9.54
CA ALA A 236 0.24 15.05 9.76
C ALA A 236 1.07 16.28 10.18
N GLN A 237 2.08 16.09 11.04
CA GLN A 237 3.00 17.16 11.44
C GLN A 237 3.84 17.67 10.28
N ALA A 238 4.37 16.75 9.45
CA ALA A 238 5.14 17.10 8.27
C ALA A 238 4.28 17.89 7.25
N ALA A 239 3.05 17.44 6.99
CA ALA A 239 2.12 18.11 6.10
C ALA A 239 1.77 19.53 6.59
N ALA A 240 1.51 19.69 7.90
CA ALA A 240 1.27 21.00 8.50
C ALA A 240 2.48 21.94 8.38
N GLY A 241 3.70 21.43 8.53
CA GLY A 241 4.94 22.19 8.35
C GLY A 241 5.13 22.70 6.92
N ILE A 242 4.81 21.87 5.92
CA ILE A 242 4.84 22.25 4.49
C ILE A 242 3.78 23.34 4.21
N ALA A 243 2.55 23.15 4.70
CA ALA A 243 1.46 24.10 4.51
C ALA A 243 1.73 25.47 5.17
N ALA A 244 2.49 25.50 6.27
CA ALA A 244 2.92 26.71 6.94
C ALA A 244 4.09 27.46 6.25
N GLY A 245 4.61 26.93 5.12
CA GLY A 245 5.57 27.63 4.27
C GLY A 245 7.03 27.56 4.70
N GLY A 246 7.48 26.48 5.35
CA GLY A 246 8.88 26.33 5.75
C GLY A 246 9.78 25.68 4.69
N PRO A 247 10.77 26.38 4.10
CA PRO A 247 12.04 25.77 3.74
C PRO A 247 12.93 25.76 4.99
N GLY A 248 13.25 24.58 5.49
CA GLY A 248 14.05 24.39 6.70
C GLY A 248 15.24 23.45 6.49
N THR A 249 16.03 23.64 5.43
CA THR A 249 17.40 23.09 5.39
C THR A 249 18.34 24.03 6.14
N GLY A 250 19.03 23.54 7.18
CA GLY A 250 20.29 24.14 7.63
C GLY A 250 20.50 24.16 9.14
N GLY A 251 21.16 23.13 9.66
CA GLY A 251 21.60 23.07 11.06
C GLY A 251 22.69 22.03 11.34
N SER A 252 23.61 21.76 10.40
CA SER A 252 24.90 21.13 10.71
C SER A 252 26.02 22.04 10.22
N GLY A 253 26.20 23.14 10.94
CA GLY A 253 27.39 23.98 10.90
C GLY A 253 28.01 23.96 12.29
N SER A 254 28.94 23.03 12.52
CA SER A 254 29.83 23.12 13.67
C SER A 254 30.88 24.20 13.36
N ASP A 255 30.71 25.39 13.92
CA ASP A 255 31.78 26.38 14.01
C ASP A 255 32.86 25.87 14.97
N GLY A 256 33.99 25.47 14.39
CA GLY A 256 35.25 25.18 15.06
C GLY A 256 36.34 26.06 14.46
N THR A 257 36.48 27.25 15.04
CA THR A 257 37.46 28.31 14.82
C THR A 257 38.90 27.90 14.47
N GLY A 258 39.53 28.66 13.54
CA GLY A 258 40.87 29.21 13.77
C GLY A 258 41.91 29.01 12.66
N GLY A 259 42.30 30.10 11.99
CA GLY A 259 43.57 30.16 11.25
C GLY A 259 43.60 31.14 10.08
N GLY A 260 43.90 32.42 10.34
CA GLY A 260 44.19 33.44 9.32
C GLY A 260 45.56 33.26 8.62
N PRO A 261 45.89 34.16 7.67
CA PRO A 261 46.58 33.83 6.42
C PRO A 261 48.12 33.92 6.51
N GLY A 262 48.82 33.06 5.76
CA GLY A 262 50.27 33.12 5.55
C GLY A 262 50.58 33.14 4.05
N GLY A 263 51.29 34.19 3.61
CA GLY A 263 51.62 34.46 2.22
C GLY A 263 52.87 33.78 1.68
N ASP A 264 53.04 33.98 0.38
CA ASP A 264 54.24 34.04 -0.45
C ASP A 264 55.42 33.08 -0.21
N GLY A 265 55.74 32.31 -1.26
CA GLY A 265 57.08 31.79 -1.51
C GLY A 265 57.12 30.40 -2.13
N GLY A 266 57.17 30.30 -3.47
CA GLY A 266 57.89 29.19 -4.11
C GLY A 266 59.40 29.45 -4.07
N PRO A 267 60.28 28.60 -4.64
CA PRO A 267 60.05 27.33 -5.34
C PRO A 267 60.89 26.17 -4.74
N ASP A 268 60.69 24.94 -5.23
CA ASP A 268 61.73 24.02 -5.73
C ASP A 268 61.31 22.55 -5.70
N GLU A 269 61.87 21.84 -6.67
CA GLU A 269 61.48 20.56 -7.24
C GLU A 269 62.20 19.38 -6.50
N PRO A 270 62.32 18.16 -7.06
CA PRO A 270 61.70 16.91 -6.58
C PRO A 270 62.65 15.92 -5.86
N GLY A 271 62.13 14.89 -5.18
CA GLY A 271 62.97 13.76 -4.77
C GLY A 271 62.39 12.72 -3.81
N ALA A 272 62.05 11.56 -4.38
CA ALA A 272 62.27 10.18 -3.91
C ALA A 272 62.20 9.80 -2.41
N GLY A 273 61.46 8.71 -2.13
CA GLY A 273 62.07 7.56 -1.45
C GLY A 273 61.28 6.92 -0.30
N SER A 274 60.82 5.69 -0.59
CA SER A 274 60.37 4.59 0.30
C SER A 274 58.96 4.67 0.88
#